data_AF-A0A936JMH3-F1
#
_entry.id   AF-A0A936JMH3-F1
#
_cell.length_a   1.000
_cell.length_b   1.000
_cell.length_c   1.000
_cell.angle_alpha   90.00
_cell.angle_beta   90.00
_cell.angle_gamma   90.00
#
_symmetry.space_group_name_H-M   'P 1'
#
loop_
_entity.id
_entity.type
_entity.pdbx_description
1 polymer ?
#
loop_
_entity_poly.entity_id
_entity_poly.type
_entity_poly.pdbx_seq_one_letter_code
_entity_poly.pdbx_strand_id
1 'polypeptide(L)'
;MNSEEKQEIYQKQHRRQAEYIGLVIFQSVIGFTVNSYLRYDSGCIVMIVAFSIGWVLTRLREERRTLDVTNKSRILTDALESLLLMFILALCAILSLKIGIDLLTIQAHLCVYFVAFFVSSWQSEVHWRKQNLSHLSSKAIRNYILNLNRSIIFPYNSTFLRSLYRK
;
A
#
# COMPACT_ATOMS: atom_id res chain seq x y z
N MET A 1 5.92 18.25 18.60
CA MET A 1 6.72 17.24 17.89
C MET A 1 8.18 17.70 17.89
N ASN A 2 9.05 16.93 18.53
CA ASN A 2 10.48 17.24 18.68
C ASN A 2 11.23 17.07 17.33
N SER A 3 12.43 17.63 17.21
CA SER A 3 13.30 17.52 16.02
C SER A 3 13.63 16.06 15.68
N GLU A 4 13.90 15.25 16.70
CA GLU A 4 14.22 13.81 16.55
C GLU A 4 13.05 13.02 15.95
N GLU A 5 11.83 13.24 16.45
CA GLU A 5 10.60 12.60 15.96
C GLU A 5 10.35 12.93 14.47
N LYS A 6 10.58 14.20 14.08
CA LYS A 6 10.47 14.64 12.69
C LYS A 6 11.48 13.93 11.80
N GLN A 7 12.72 13.81 12.28
CA GLN A 7 13.80 13.20 11.53
C GLN A 7 13.56 11.70 11.33
N GLU A 8 13.06 10.99 12.35
CA GLU A 8 12.74 9.57 12.23
C GLU A 8 11.61 9.32 11.22
N ILE A 9 10.53 10.11 11.29
CA ILE A 9 9.42 10.04 10.30
C ILE A 9 9.95 10.29 8.90
N TYR A 10 10.80 11.32 8.72
CA TYR A 10 11.35 11.68 7.43
C TYR A 10 12.21 10.55 6.83
N GLN A 11 13.08 9.92 7.62
CA GLN A 11 13.91 8.81 7.17
C GLN A 11 13.07 7.58 6.75
N LYS A 12 12.06 7.21 7.55
CA LYS A 12 11.15 6.11 7.22
C LYS A 12 10.39 6.40 5.93
N GLN A 13 9.92 7.63 5.78
CA GLN A 13 9.19 8.07 4.59
C GLN A 13 10.07 8.04 3.34
N HIS A 14 11.29 8.57 3.39
CA HIS A 14 12.17 8.63 2.23
C HIS A 14 12.41 7.23 1.65
N ARG A 15 12.63 6.24 2.53
CA ARG A 15 12.76 4.84 2.12
C ARG A 15 11.48 4.29 1.48
N ARG A 16 10.32 4.53 2.11
CA ARG A 16 9.01 4.13 1.57
C ARG A 16 8.73 4.77 0.21
N GLN A 17 9.09 6.03 0.01
CA GLN A 17 8.96 6.73 -1.26
C GLN A 17 9.81 6.10 -2.35
N ALA A 18 11.07 5.77 -2.05
CA ALA A 18 11.93 5.05 -2.97
C ALA A 18 11.34 3.67 -3.35
N GLU A 19 10.75 2.95 -2.39
CA GLU A 19 10.06 1.68 -2.66
C GLU A 19 8.81 1.87 -3.54
N TYR A 20 7.96 2.87 -3.27
CA TYR A 20 6.81 3.19 -4.13
C TYR A 20 7.25 3.51 -5.57
N ILE A 21 8.27 4.36 -5.73
CA ILE A 21 8.81 4.74 -7.04
C ILE A 21 9.36 3.50 -7.75
N GLY A 22 10.13 2.66 -7.06
CA GLY A 22 10.67 1.42 -7.62
C GLY A 22 9.57 0.47 -8.09
N LEU A 23 8.52 0.28 -7.29
CA LEU A 23 7.37 -0.56 -7.65
C LEU A 23 6.60 0.00 -8.86
N VAL A 24 6.37 1.31 -8.90
CA VAL A 24 5.70 1.98 -10.03
C VAL A 24 6.53 1.84 -11.30
N ILE A 25 7.85 2.11 -11.25
CA ILE A 25 8.73 1.96 -12.42
C ILE A 25 8.72 0.52 -12.90
N PHE A 26 8.89 -0.45 -11.99
CA PHE A 26 8.89 -1.87 -12.34
C PHE A 26 7.61 -2.29 -13.06
N GLN A 27 6.44 -1.91 -12.53
CA GLN A 27 5.14 -2.23 -13.13
C GLN A 27 4.90 -1.48 -14.45
N SER A 28 5.35 -0.22 -14.55
CA SER A 28 5.25 0.57 -15.79
C SER A 28 6.12 -0.01 -16.91
N VAL A 29 7.32 -0.50 -16.61
CA VAL A 29 8.20 -1.14 -17.60
C VAL A 29 7.58 -2.43 -18.12
N ILE A 30 7.05 -3.28 -17.24
CA ILE A 30 6.33 -4.50 -17.65
C ILE A 30 5.09 -4.12 -18.44
N GLY A 31 4.29 -3.16 -17.96
CA GLY A 31 3.09 -2.66 -18.64
C GLY A 31 3.39 -2.14 -20.04
N PHE A 32 4.52 -1.46 -20.24
CA PHE A 32 4.96 -0.99 -21.56
C PHE A 32 5.20 -2.16 -22.52
N THR A 33 5.81 -3.25 -22.07
CA THR A 33 6.04 -4.44 -22.92
C THR A 33 4.75 -5.14 -23.36
N VAL A 34 3.66 -4.99 -22.60
CA VAL A 34 2.35 -5.60 -22.92
C VAL A 34 1.28 -4.57 -23.31
N ASN A 35 1.67 -3.33 -23.60
CA ASN A 35 0.74 -2.22 -23.85
C ASN A 35 -0.17 -2.46 -25.07
N SER A 36 0.29 -3.21 -26.08
CA SER A 36 -0.53 -3.58 -27.25
C SER A 36 -1.75 -4.42 -26.90
N TYR A 37 -1.75 -5.09 -25.73
CA TYR A 37 -2.87 -5.88 -25.22
C TYR A 37 -3.79 -5.09 -24.29
N LEU A 38 -3.45 -3.84 -23.98
CA LEU A 38 -4.26 -2.99 -23.13
C LEU A 38 -5.43 -2.39 -23.91
N ARG A 39 -6.65 -2.65 -23.44
CA ARG A 39 -7.84 -1.93 -23.90
C ARG A 39 -7.99 -0.67 -23.07
N TYR A 40 -7.78 0.50 -23.67
CA TYR A 40 -7.78 1.78 -22.95
C TYR A 40 -9.08 2.05 -22.20
N ASP A 41 -10.24 1.69 -22.78
CA ASP A 41 -11.55 1.92 -22.14
C ASP A 41 -11.67 1.21 -20.78
N SER A 42 -11.36 -0.09 -20.72
CA SER A 42 -11.36 -0.86 -19.48
C SER A 42 -10.16 -0.54 -18.59
N GLY A 43 -9.02 -0.20 -19.19
CA GLY A 43 -7.83 0.25 -18.48
C GLY A 43 -8.09 1.50 -17.64
N CYS A 44 -8.80 2.49 -18.19
CA CYS A 44 -9.21 3.70 -17.46
C CYS A 44 -10.09 3.38 -16.26
N ILE A 45 -11.05 2.47 -16.41
CA ILE A 45 -11.91 2.03 -15.30
C ILE A 45 -11.07 1.36 -14.21
N VAL A 46 -10.20 0.42 -14.59
CA VAL A 46 -9.29 -0.27 -13.67
C VAL A 46 -8.39 0.72 -12.93
N MET A 47 -7.85 1.73 -13.64
CA MET A 47 -7.03 2.78 -13.05
C MET A 47 -7.80 3.57 -11.98
N ILE A 48 -9.01 4.03 -12.27
CA ILE A 48 -9.84 4.81 -11.33
C ILE A 48 -10.19 3.98 -10.09
N VAL A 49 -10.60 2.72 -10.29
CA VAL A 49 -10.96 1.81 -9.20
C VAL A 49 -9.74 1.52 -8.33
N ALA A 50 -8.61 1.16 -8.93
CA ALA A 50 -7.36 0.88 -8.23
C ALA A 50 -6.86 2.11 -7.45
N PHE A 51 -6.93 3.29 -8.07
CA PHE A 51 -6.56 4.54 -7.44
C PHE A 51 -7.43 4.80 -6.20
N SER A 52 -8.76 4.70 -6.34
CA SER A 52 -9.72 4.93 -5.26
C SER A 52 -9.53 3.95 -4.10
N ILE A 53 -9.36 2.66 -4.40
CA ILE A 53 -9.11 1.63 -3.39
C ILE A 53 -7.79 1.91 -2.66
N GLY A 54 -6.69 2.14 -3.39
CA GLY A 54 -5.39 2.42 -2.78
C GLY A 54 -5.40 3.69 -1.92
N TRP A 55 -6.15 4.71 -2.33
CA TRP A 55 -6.33 5.93 -1.56
C TRP A 55 -7.03 5.67 -0.22
N VAL A 56 -8.20 5.03 -0.25
CA VAL A 56 -9.03 4.75 0.95
C VAL A 56 -8.31 3.81 1.90
N LEU A 57 -7.79 2.69 1.39
CA LEU A 57 -7.09 1.70 2.20
C LEU A 57 -5.86 2.30 2.89
N THR A 58 -5.08 3.11 2.18
CA THR A 58 -3.92 3.76 2.79
C THR A 58 -4.36 4.76 3.85
N ARG A 59 -5.43 5.52 3.64
CA ARG A 59 -5.95 6.45 4.64
C ARG A 59 -6.34 5.73 5.93
N LEU A 60 -7.11 4.65 5.82
CA LEU A 60 -7.49 3.81 6.96
C LEU A 60 -6.27 3.20 7.66
N ARG A 61 -5.25 2.80 6.90
CA ARG A 61 -3.99 2.30 7.45
C ARG A 61 -3.24 3.37 8.23
N GLU A 62 -3.16 4.61 7.73
CA GLU A 62 -2.52 5.71 8.46
C GLU A 62 -3.25 6.01 9.78
N GLU A 63 -4.59 6.02 9.76
CA GLU A 63 -5.39 6.22 10.97
C GLU A 63 -5.12 5.12 12.01
N ARG A 64 -5.11 3.85 11.59
CA ARG A 64 -4.81 2.72 12.48
C ARG A 64 -3.40 2.76 13.07
N ARG A 65 -2.42 3.40 12.44
CA ARG A 65 -1.05 3.55 13.01
C ARG A 65 -1.02 4.40 14.26
N THR A 66 -2.02 5.25 14.49
CA THR A 66 -2.13 6.06 15.72
C THR A 66 -2.60 5.26 16.95
N LEU A 67 -3.15 4.06 16.72
CA LEU A 67 -3.62 3.16 17.78
C LEU A 67 -2.45 2.56 18.56
N ASP A 68 -2.77 2.00 19.74
CA ASP A 68 -1.77 1.40 20.63
C ASP A 68 -0.96 0.28 19.95
N VAL A 69 0.33 0.21 20.26
CA VAL A 69 1.30 -0.69 19.62
C VAL A 69 0.99 -2.16 19.94
N THR A 70 0.39 -2.42 21.10
CA THR A 70 -0.02 -3.76 21.56
C THR A 70 -1.34 -4.24 20.95
N ASN A 71 -2.02 -3.40 20.16
CA ASN A 71 -3.32 -3.74 19.61
C ASN A 71 -3.21 -4.81 18.50
N LYS A 72 -3.40 -6.08 18.88
CA LYS A 72 -3.37 -7.24 17.97
C LYS A 72 -4.37 -7.13 16.82
N SER A 73 -5.49 -6.44 17.02
CA SER A 73 -6.51 -6.22 15.99
C SER A 73 -5.94 -5.43 14.81
N ARG A 74 -5.02 -4.48 15.06
CA ARG A 74 -4.35 -3.71 14.00
C ARG A 74 -3.56 -4.62 13.06
N ILE A 75 -2.69 -5.46 13.62
CA ILE A 75 -1.80 -6.35 12.85
C ILE A 75 -2.65 -7.33 12.02
N LEU A 76 -3.70 -7.90 12.63
CA LEU A 76 -4.62 -8.79 11.94
C LEU A 76 -5.35 -8.08 10.79
N THR A 77 -5.86 -6.87 11.03
CA THR A 77 -6.56 -6.08 10.01
C THR A 77 -5.63 -5.74 8.84
N ASP A 78 -4.40 -5.30 9.12
CA ASP A 78 -3.43 -4.98 8.07
C ASP A 78 -3.04 -6.21 7.23
N ALA A 79 -2.93 -7.38 7.86
CA ALA A 79 -2.67 -8.65 7.18
C ALA A 79 -3.86 -9.12 6.34
N LEU A 80 -5.08 -9.07 6.90
CA LEU A 80 -6.31 -9.43 6.21
C LEU A 80 -6.59 -8.52 5.03
N GLU A 81 -6.36 -7.21 5.15
CA GLU A 81 -6.54 -6.26 4.05
C GLU A 81 -5.68 -6.63 2.84
N SER A 82 -4.40 -6.95 3.08
CA SER A 82 -3.46 -7.33 2.01
C SER A 82 -3.83 -8.69 1.40
N LEU A 83 -4.23 -9.66 2.23
CA LEU A 83 -4.61 -11.00 1.78
C LEU A 83 -5.92 -10.98 0.98
N LEU A 84 -6.92 -10.23 1.44
CA LEU A 84 -8.20 -10.05 0.74
C LEU A 84 -8.01 -9.34 -0.59
N LEU A 85 -7.14 -8.33 -0.66
CA LEU A 85 -6.82 -7.65 -1.91
C LEU A 85 -6.22 -8.63 -2.93
N MET A 86 -5.20 -9.39 -2.51
CA MET A 86 -4.59 -10.43 -3.37
C MET A 86 -5.60 -11.50 -3.78
N PHE A 87 -6.46 -11.94 -2.87
CA PHE A 87 -7.48 -12.93 -3.13
C PHE A 87 -8.51 -12.44 -4.17
N ILE A 88 -8.98 -11.19 -4.04
CA ILE A 88 -9.90 -10.58 -5.00
C ILE A 88 -9.23 -10.47 -6.38
N LEU A 89 -7.98 -10.00 -6.46
CA LEU A 89 -7.25 -9.92 -7.72
C LEU A 89 -7.07 -11.29 -8.38
N ALA A 90 -6.72 -12.32 -7.60
CA ALA A 90 -6.61 -13.69 -8.09
C ALA A 90 -7.94 -14.22 -8.60
N LEU A 91 -9.04 -13.98 -7.87
CA LEU A 91 -10.38 -14.39 -8.27
C LEU A 91 -10.82 -13.67 -9.56
N CYS A 92 -10.56 -12.37 -9.68
CA CYS A 92 -10.81 -11.62 -10.91
C CYS A 92 -10.01 -12.17 -12.09
N ALA A 93 -8.73 -12.52 -11.91
CA ALA A 93 -7.91 -13.12 -12.95
C ALA A 93 -8.45 -14.50 -13.37
N ILE A 94 -8.81 -15.36 -12.42
CA ILE A 94 -9.39 -16.69 -12.70
C ILE A 94 -10.72 -16.57 -13.46
N LEU A 95 -11.60 -15.65 -13.03
CA LEU A 95 -12.88 -15.41 -13.72
C LEU A 95 -12.64 -14.87 -15.14
N SER A 96 -11.69 -13.96 -15.31
CA SER A 96 -11.31 -13.40 -16.62
C SER A 96 -10.82 -14.49 -17.57
N LEU A 97 -9.98 -15.39 -17.10
CA LEU A 97 -9.52 -16.55 -17.88
C LEU A 97 -10.69 -17.47 -18.25
N LYS A 98 -11.63 -17.73 -17.33
CA LYS A 98 -12.80 -18.57 -17.59
C LYS A 98 -13.74 -18.01 -18.67
N ILE A 99 -13.82 -16.69 -18.81
CA ILE A 99 -14.60 -16.03 -19.87
C ILE A 99 -13.81 -15.81 -21.17
N GLY A 100 -12.59 -16.35 -21.26
CA GLY A 100 -11.78 -16.34 -22.48
C GLY A 100 -10.92 -15.08 -22.68
N ILE A 101 -10.70 -14.26 -21.64
CA ILE A 101 -9.75 -13.15 -21.73
C ILE A 101 -8.33 -13.70 -21.72
N ASP A 102 -7.52 -13.27 -22.68
CA ASP A 102 -6.12 -13.67 -22.80
C ASP A 102 -5.27 -13.23 -21.60
N LEU A 103 -4.29 -14.07 -21.23
CA LEU A 103 -3.41 -13.84 -20.09
C LEU A 103 -2.62 -12.54 -20.22
N LEU A 104 -2.16 -12.19 -21.43
CA LEU A 104 -1.44 -10.93 -21.67
C LEU A 104 -2.33 -9.71 -21.47
N THR A 105 -3.62 -9.81 -21.84
CA THR A 105 -4.60 -8.77 -21.58
C THR A 105 -4.81 -8.57 -20.07
N ILE A 106 -4.92 -9.66 -19.31
CA ILE A 106 -5.03 -9.61 -17.85
C ILE A 106 -3.78 -8.97 -17.24
N GLN A 107 -2.59 -9.39 -17.68
CA GLN A 107 -1.31 -8.84 -17.22
C GLN A 107 -1.20 -7.33 -17.49
N ALA A 108 -1.63 -6.86 -18.66
CA ALA A 108 -1.64 -5.44 -18.99
C ALA A 108 -2.53 -4.63 -18.02
N HIS A 109 -3.73 -5.13 -17.71
CA HIS A 109 -4.63 -4.49 -16.74
C HIS A 109 -4.10 -4.56 -15.30
N LEU A 110 -3.43 -5.66 -14.92
CA LEU A 110 -2.78 -5.76 -13.61
C LEU A 110 -1.64 -4.74 -13.46
N CYS A 111 -0.86 -4.49 -14.51
CA CYS A 111 0.18 -3.45 -14.47
C CYS A 111 -0.44 -2.07 -14.23
N VAL A 112 -1.52 -1.73 -14.95
CA VAL A 112 -2.28 -0.49 -14.73
C VAL A 112 -2.83 -0.40 -13.31
N TYR A 113 -3.43 -1.50 -12.81
CA TYR A 113 -3.93 -1.60 -11.45
C TYR A 113 -2.84 -1.30 -10.43
N PHE A 114 -1.69 -1.97 -10.52
CA PHE A 114 -0.60 -1.81 -9.55
C PHE A 114 0.01 -0.41 -9.59
N VAL A 115 0.24 0.15 -10.79
CA VAL A 115 0.73 1.53 -10.93
C VAL A 115 -0.22 2.51 -10.24
N ALA A 116 -1.51 2.45 -10.58
CA ALA A 116 -2.52 3.34 -10.00
C ALA A 116 -2.65 3.17 -8.48
N PHE A 117 -2.64 1.92 -8.00
CA PHE A 117 -2.71 1.59 -6.58
C PHE A 117 -1.50 2.10 -5.80
N PHE A 118 -0.28 1.94 -6.31
CA PHE A 118 0.93 2.40 -5.63
C PHE A 118 1.04 3.93 -5.63
N VAL A 119 0.71 4.58 -6.75
CA VAL A 119 0.68 6.05 -6.84
C VAL A 119 -0.35 6.63 -5.87
N SER A 120 -1.56 6.08 -5.83
CA SER A 120 -2.62 6.58 -4.93
C SER A 120 -2.30 6.33 -3.47
N SER A 121 -1.70 5.19 -3.14
CA SER A 121 -1.22 4.88 -1.80
C SER A 121 -0.15 5.89 -1.34
N TRP A 122 0.84 6.15 -2.18
CA TRP A 122 1.87 7.16 -1.88
C TRP A 122 1.27 8.55 -1.65
N GLN A 123 0.39 9.00 -2.54
CA GLN A 123 -0.25 10.31 -2.41
C GLN A 123 -1.13 10.40 -1.16
N SER A 124 -1.91 9.35 -0.87
CA SER A 124 -2.77 9.28 0.32
C SER A 124 -1.96 9.33 1.62
N GLU A 125 -0.85 8.60 1.71
CA GLU A 125 0.06 8.64 2.87
C GLU A 125 0.63 10.05 3.10
N VAL A 126 1.09 10.70 2.03
CA VAL A 126 1.61 12.08 2.10
C VAL A 126 0.51 13.07 2.49
N HIS A 127 -0.67 12.94 1.89
CA HIS A 127 -1.81 13.81 2.14
C HIS A 127 -2.30 13.70 3.58
N TRP A 128 -2.53 12.48 4.06
CA TRP A 128 -3.00 12.23 5.42
C TRP A 128 -2.04 12.82 6.45
N ARG A 129 -0.73 12.65 6.26
CA ARG A 129 0.28 13.21 7.17
C ARG A 129 0.27 14.73 7.19
N LYS A 130 0.22 15.36 6.02
CA LYS A 130 0.15 16.83 5.93
C LYS A 130 -1.06 17.39 6.66
N GLN A 131 -2.19 16.68 6.63
CA GLN A 131 -3.42 17.11 7.28
C GLN A 131 -3.47 16.79 8.77
N ASN A 132 -3.02 15.61 9.21
CA ASN A 132 -3.36 15.11 10.54
C ASN A 132 -2.20 15.17 11.54
N LEU A 133 -0.94 15.08 11.09
CA LEU A 133 0.21 14.85 11.98
C LEU A 133 0.39 15.96 13.03
N SER A 134 0.09 17.21 12.69
CA SER A 134 0.15 18.36 13.60
C SER A 134 -0.96 18.39 14.66
N HIS A 135 -2.06 17.68 14.44
CA HIS A 135 -3.22 17.65 15.32
C HIS A 135 -3.26 16.43 16.24
N LEU A 136 -2.34 15.49 16.07
CA LEU A 136 -2.25 14.29 16.91
C LEU A 136 -1.71 14.64 18.31
N SER A 137 -2.24 13.96 19.33
CA SER A 137 -1.66 14.00 20.68
C SER A 137 -0.25 13.38 20.70
N SER A 138 0.58 13.76 21.68
CA SER A 138 1.94 13.22 21.81
C SER A 138 1.97 11.68 21.88
N LYS A 139 0.96 11.06 22.53
CA LYS A 139 0.82 9.60 22.57
C LYS A 139 0.55 9.02 21.17
N ALA A 140 -0.37 9.63 20.43
CA ALA A 140 -0.71 9.19 19.07
C ALA A 140 0.46 9.36 18.09
N ILE A 141 1.25 10.44 18.22
CA ILE A 141 2.48 10.65 17.43
C ILE A 141 3.49 9.55 17.72
N ARG A 142 3.76 9.25 18.99
CA ARG A 142 4.69 8.18 19.37
C ARG A 142 4.25 6.83 18.81
N ASN A 143 2.96 6.49 18.94
CA ASN A 143 2.39 5.28 18.38
C ASN A 143 2.54 5.24 16.85
N TYR A 144 2.24 6.35 16.18
CA TYR A 144 2.40 6.49 14.74
C TYR A 144 3.83 6.20 14.31
N ILE A 145 4.84 6.79 14.99
CA ILE A 145 6.25 6.56 14.69
C ILE A 145 6.63 5.08 14.87
N LEU A 146 6.21 4.46 15.97
CA LEU A 146 6.51 3.06 16.26
C LEU A 146 5.85 2.10 15.26
N ASN A 147 4.62 2.39 14.84
CA ASN A 147 3.85 1.58 13.88
C ASN A 147 4.17 1.92 12.41
N LEU A 148 4.88 3.02 12.14
CA LEU A 148 5.34 3.36 10.81
C LEU A 148 6.52 2.46 10.43
N ASN A 149 6.25 1.49 9.58
CA ASN A 149 7.26 0.56 9.09
C ASN A 149 8.18 1.23 8.07
N ARG A 150 9.49 0.93 8.16
CA ARG A 150 10.52 1.43 7.23
C ARG A 150 10.33 0.95 5.79
N SER A 151 9.68 -0.19 5.60
CA SER A 151 9.43 -0.80 4.30
C SER A 151 7.93 -1.07 4.12
N ILE A 152 7.47 -0.92 2.88
CA ILE A 152 6.14 -1.29 2.42
C ILE A 152 6.13 -2.77 2.03
N ILE A 153 7.21 -3.24 1.39
CA ILE A 153 7.34 -4.62 0.89
C ILE A 153 7.54 -5.60 2.06
N PHE A 154 8.40 -5.22 3.01
CA PHE A 154 8.69 -6.04 4.19
C PHE A 154 8.34 -5.27 5.47
N PRO A 155 7.04 -5.12 5.78
CA PRO A 155 6.58 -4.30 6.89
C PRO A 155 7.03 -4.84 8.25
N TYR A 156 7.22 -6.15 8.37
CA TYR A 156 7.61 -6.80 9.62
C TYR A 156 8.97 -7.49 9.45
N ASN A 157 9.95 -7.07 10.26
CA ASN A 157 11.21 -7.79 10.34
C ASN A 157 11.06 -9.08 11.16
N SER A 158 11.96 -10.03 10.95
CA SER A 158 11.97 -11.31 11.67
C SER A 158 12.03 -11.14 13.20
N THR A 159 12.67 -10.07 13.68
CA THR A 159 12.78 -9.72 15.09
C THR A 159 11.43 -9.34 15.71
N PHE A 160 10.62 -8.53 15.01
CA PHE A 160 9.28 -8.13 15.41
C PHE A 160 8.33 -9.33 15.41
N LEU A 161 8.38 -10.15 14.36
CA LEU A 161 7.62 -11.40 14.31
C LEU A 161 7.97 -12.30 15.50
N ARG A 162 9.26 -12.48 15.81
CA ARG A 162 9.70 -13.24 17.00
C ARG A 162 9.19 -12.63 18.31
N SER A 163 9.11 -11.31 18.43
CA SER A 163 8.59 -10.66 19.63
C SER A 163 7.08 -10.88 19.85
N LEU A 164 6.31 -11.18 18.80
CA LEU A 164 4.88 -11.52 18.94
C LEU A 164 4.67 -12.92 19.56
N TYR A 165 5.66 -13.82 19.45
CA TYR A 165 5.60 -15.19 19.98
C TYR A 165 6.36 -15.40 21.29
N ARG A 166 7.19 -14.43 21.71
CA ARG A 166 7.77 -14.41 23.06
C ARG A 166 6.71 -13.86 24.03
N LYS A 167 6.00 -14.77 24.68
CA LYS A 167 5.27 -14.49 25.93
C LYS A 167 6.25 -14.16 27.05
#